data_AF-A0A7C2T7G7-F1
#
_entry.id   AF-A0A7C2T7G7-F1
#
_cell.length_a   1.000
_cell.length_b   1.000
_cell.length_c   1.000
_cell.angle_alpha   90.00
_cell.angle_beta   90.00
_cell.angle_gamma   90.00
#
_symmetry.space_group_name_H-M   'P 1'
#
loop_
_entity.id
_entity.type
_entity.pdbx_description
1 polymer ?
#
loop_
_entity_poly.entity_id
_entity_poly.type
_entity_poly.pdbx_seq_one_letter_code
_entity_poly.pdbx_strand_id
1 'polypeptide(L)'
;MALTEVVRLRLEAKGFNKLYEDHREEWVDLAEGARKLIADRMPTGHKPTVDDIKKVLEPLIEINPRLREFLAGGQGGRKPLTQQYWVRDFTDYVLHNVYEPKLNIP
;
A
#
# COMPACT_ATOMS: atom_id res chain seq x y z
N MET A 1 5.04 10.93 -1.23
CA MET A 1 6.42 10.56 -1.64
C MET A 1 6.30 9.31 -2.50
N ALA A 2 6.85 9.33 -3.72
CA ALA A 2 6.79 8.18 -4.62
C ALA A 2 7.61 7.00 -4.07
N LEU A 3 7.18 5.77 -4.38
CA LEU A 3 7.94 4.55 -4.10
C LEU A 3 9.33 4.67 -4.76
N THR A 4 10.39 4.68 -3.95
CA THR A 4 11.76 4.68 -4.48
C THR A 4 12.20 3.25 -4.79
N GLU A 5 13.11 3.07 -5.74
CA GLU A 5 13.64 1.74 -6.09
C GLU A 5 14.24 1.03 -4.86
N VAL A 6 14.91 1.77 -3.97
CA VAL A 6 15.48 1.24 -2.73
C VAL A 6 14.39 0.69 -1.80
N VAL A 7 13.25 1.39 -1.69
CA VAL A 7 12.11 0.92 -0.88
C VAL A 7 11.46 -0.30 -1.55
N ARG A 8 11.29 -0.29 -2.88
CA ARG A 8 10.75 -1.43 -3.63
C ARG A 8 11.57 -2.70 -3.41
N LEU A 9 12.89 -2.62 -3.63
CA LEU A 9 13.80 -3.76 -3.43
C LEU A 9 13.81 -4.25 -1.98
N ARG A 10 13.69 -3.34 -1.01
CA ARG A 10 13.59 -3.71 0.41
C ARG A 10 12.31 -4.47 0.73
N LEU A 11 11.17 -4.03 0.19
CA LEU A 11 9.88 -4.70 0.34
C LEU A 11 9.90 -6.09 -0.31
N GLU A 12 10.42 -6.19 -1.54
CA GLU A 12 10.61 -7.46 -2.24
C GLU A 12 11.50 -8.42 -1.46
N ALA A 13 12.64 -7.95 -0.94
CA ALA A 13 13.54 -8.77 -0.11
C ALA A 13 12.89 -9.29 1.18
N LYS A 14 11.83 -8.64 1.66
CA LYS A 14 11.05 -9.10 2.82
C LYS A 14 9.83 -9.92 2.45
N GLY A 15 9.49 -10.03 1.16
CA GLY A 15 8.39 -10.83 0.65
C GLY A 15 7.05 -10.09 0.57
N PHE A 16 7.04 -8.76 0.64
CA PHE A 16 5.81 -7.97 0.48
C PHE A 16 5.24 -8.05 -0.94
N ASN A 17 6.08 -8.29 -1.94
CA ASN A 17 5.62 -8.58 -3.30
C ASN A 17 4.74 -9.84 -3.33
N LYS A 18 5.15 -10.90 -2.63
CA LYS A 18 4.34 -12.12 -2.53
C LYS A 18 3.05 -11.87 -1.74
N LEU A 19 3.11 -11.12 -0.63
CA LEU A 19 1.92 -10.72 0.11
C LEU A 19 0.93 -9.94 -0.77
N TYR A 20 1.44 -9.09 -1.65
CA TYR A 20 0.63 -8.36 -2.62
C TYR A 20 0.00 -9.29 -3.64
N GLU A 21 0.79 -10.12 -4.32
CA GLU A 21 0.30 -11.02 -5.36
C GLU A 21 -0.70 -12.05 -4.83
N ASP A 22 -0.43 -12.66 -3.67
CA ASP A 22 -1.30 -13.67 -3.06
C ASP A 22 -2.69 -13.12 -2.66
N HIS A 23 -2.80 -11.79 -2.45
CA HIS A 23 -4.02 -11.11 -2.03
C HIS A 23 -4.34 -9.87 -2.88
N ARG A 24 -3.97 -9.89 -4.16
CA ARG A 24 -3.99 -8.72 -5.05
C ARG A 24 -5.36 -8.03 -5.10
N GLU A 25 -6.42 -8.81 -5.25
CA GLU A 25 -7.80 -8.29 -5.33
C GLU A 25 -8.19 -7.51 -4.07
N GLU A 26 -7.84 -8.01 -2.89
CA GLU A 26 -8.13 -7.36 -1.60
C GLU A 26 -7.44 -5.98 -1.50
N TRP A 27 -6.18 -5.90 -1.94
CA TRP A 27 -5.44 -4.63 -1.94
C TRP A 27 -5.99 -3.63 -2.95
N VAL A 28 -6.38 -4.10 -4.13
CA VAL A 28 -7.03 -3.27 -5.16
C VAL A 28 -8.36 -2.73 -4.64
N ASP A 29 -9.19 -3.57 -4.03
CA ASP A 29 -10.49 -3.19 -3.50
C ASP A 29 -10.37 -2.15 -2.38
N LEU A 30 -9.38 -2.29 -1.49
CA LEU A 30 -9.09 -1.29 -0.47
C LEU A 30 -8.67 0.06 -1.08
N ALA A 31 -7.81 0.02 -2.10
CA ALA A 31 -7.34 1.23 -2.76
C ALA A 31 -8.46 1.95 -3.53
N GLU A 32 -9.34 1.22 -4.23
CA GLU A 32 -10.50 1.79 -4.92
C GLU A 32 -11.57 2.28 -3.94
N GLY A 33 -11.79 1.55 -2.84
CA GLY A 33 -12.67 1.98 -1.75
C GLY A 33 -12.22 3.30 -1.13
N ALA A 34 -10.92 3.43 -0.83
CA ALA A 34 -10.33 4.67 -0.34
C ALA A 34 -10.49 5.81 -1.34
N ARG A 35 -10.24 5.57 -2.63
CA ARG A 35 -10.42 6.54 -3.70
C ARG A 35 -11.86 7.03 -3.81
N LYS A 36 -12.83 6.10 -3.80
CA LYS A 36 -14.26 6.42 -3.87
C LYS A 36 -14.70 7.28 -2.70
N LEU A 37 -14.29 6.91 -1.48
CA LEU A 37 -14.63 7.65 -0.26
C LEU A 37 -14.20 9.12 -0.35
N ILE A 38 -13.01 9.40 -0.90
CA ILE A 38 -12.52 10.76 -1.06
C ILE A 38 -13.22 11.46 -2.23
N ALA A 39 -13.42 10.78 -3.36
CA ALA A 39 -14.08 11.35 -4.53
C ALA A 39 -15.48 11.88 -4.18
N ASP A 40 -16.25 11.16 -3.35
CA ASP A 40 -17.59 11.56 -2.91
C ASP A 40 -17.60 12.82 -1.99
N ARG A 41 -16.43 13.22 -1.48
CA ARG A 41 -16.25 14.39 -0.60
C ARG A 41 -15.58 15.56 -1.29
N MET A 42 -15.13 15.39 -2.54
CA MET A 42 -14.45 16.44 -3.28
C MET A 42 -15.45 17.37 -3.99
N PRO A 43 -15.10 18.66 -4.17
CA PRO A 43 -15.88 19.56 -5.00
C PRO A 43 -16.01 19.04 -6.43
N THR A 44 -17.14 19.32 -7.08
CA THR A 44 -17.38 18.94 -8.47
C THR A 44 -16.21 19.33 -9.38
N GLY A 45 -15.70 18.38 -10.15
CA GLY A 45 -14.58 18.57 -11.08
C GLY A 45 -13.19 18.31 -10.49
N HIS A 46 -13.06 18.07 -9.18
CA HIS A 46 -11.79 17.67 -8.57
C HIS A 46 -11.69 16.14 -8.49
N LYS A 47 -10.50 15.60 -8.80
CA LYS A 47 -10.19 14.18 -8.67
C LYS A 47 -9.21 13.99 -7.51
N PRO A 48 -9.38 12.94 -6.67
CA PRO A 48 -8.42 12.62 -5.63
C PRO A 48 -7.02 12.42 -6.20
N THR A 49 -6.01 13.01 -5.55
CA THR A 49 -4.61 12.69 -5.85
C THR A 49 -4.20 11.39 -5.16
N VAL A 50 -3.09 10.78 -5.60
CA VAL A 50 -2.54 9.57 -4.94
C VAL A 50 -2.22 9.85 -3.47
N ASP A 51 -1.72 11.04 -3.14
CA ASP A 51 -1.43 11.42 -1.75
C ASP A 51 -2.72 11.59 -0.91
N ASP A 52 -3.83 11.99 -1.52
CA ASP A 52 -5.14 12.01 -0.83
C ASP A 52 -5.60 10.58 -0.55
N ILE A 53 -5.56 9.70 -1.56
CA ILE A 53 -5.93 8.29 -1.43
C ILE A 53 -5.07 7.62 -0.34
N LYS A 54 -3.77 7.90 -0.31
CA LYS A 54 -2.84 7.38 0.69
C LYS A 54 -3.28 7.69 2.11
N LYS A 55 -3.71 8.91 2.41
CA LYS A 55 -4.11 9.32 3.77
C LYS A 55 -5.28 8.50 4.32
N VAL A 56 -6.12 7.97 3.43
CA VAL A 56 -7.24 7.09 3.79
C VAL A 56 -6.82 5.63 3.76
N LEU A 57 -6.00 5.23 2.80
CA LEU A 57 -5.59 3.85 2.61
C LEU A 57 -4.62 3.35 3.70
N GLU A 58 -3.67 4.18 4.15
CA GLU A 58 -2.66 3.81 5.13
C GLU A 58 -3.25 3.21 6.43
N PRO A 59 -4.23 3.85 7.11
CA PRO A 59 -4.85 3.24 8.29
C PRO A 59 -5.66 1.98 7.98
N LEU A 60 -6.24 1.86 6.77
CA LEU A 60 -6.94 0.63 6.35
C LEU A 60 -5.96 -0.54 6.17
N ILE A 61 -4.78 -0.27 5.63
CA ILE A 61 -3.70 -1.24 5.50
C ILE A 61 -3.15 -1.62 6.87
N GLU A 62 -2.97 -0.67 7.79
CA GLU A 62 -2.47 -0.92 9.15
C GLU A 62 -3.36 -1.90 9.94
N ILE A 63 -4.67 -1.80 9.77
CA ILE A 63 -5.63 -2.67 10.46
C ILE A 63 -5.89 -3.99 9.73
N ASN A 64 -5.38 -4.15 8.50
CA ASN A 64 -5.62 -5.33 7.69
C ASN A 64 -5.03 -6.59 8.36
N PRO A 65 -5.83 -7.65 8.58
CA PRO A 65 -5.36 -8.88 9.22
C PRO A 65 -4.19 -9.55 8.50
N ARG A 66 -4.20 -9.59 7.16
CA ARG A 66 -3.13 -10.21 6.35
C ARG A 66 -1.79 -9.54 6.58
N LEU A 67 -1.79 -8.21 6.61
CA LEU A 67 -0.57 -7.46 6.88
C LEU A 67 -0.10 -7.69 8.33
N ARG A 68 -1.01 -7.69 9.31
CA ARG A 68 -0.67 -7.92 10.72
C ARG A 68 -0.06 -9.30 10.94
N GLU A 69 -0.65 -10.35 10.36
CA GLU A 69 -0.13 -11.71 10.42
C GLU A 69 1.24 -11.82 9.76
N PHE A 70 1.42 -11.16 8.60
CA PHE A 70 2.69 -11.10 7.90
C PHE A 70 3.78 -10.42 8.75
N LEU A 71 3.49 -9.26 9.34
CA LEU A 71 4.42 -8.52 10.18
C LEU A 71 4.74 -9.25 11.49
N ALA A 72 3.78 -10.00 12.05
CA ALA A 72 3.98 -10.80 13.25
C ALA A 72 4.93 -12.01 13.03
N GLY A 73 5.34 -12.30 11.78
CA GLY A 73 6.22 -13.42 11.46
C GLY A 73 5.48 -14.76 11.31
N GLY A 74 4.15 -14.73 11.15
CA GLY A 74 3.28 -15.90 11.12
C GLY A 74 3.54 -16.88 9.96
N GLN A 75 4.16 -16.43 8.86
CA GLN A 75 4.58 -17.32 7.78
C GLN A 75 6.08 -17.67 7.88
N GLY A 76 6.37 -18.87 8.39
CA GLY A 76 7.67 -19.53 8.20
C GLY A 76 8.78 -19.20 9.21
N GLY A 77 8.45 -18.79 10.44
CA GLY A 77 9.43 -18.60 11.52
C GLY A 77 10.32 -17.37 11.37
N ARG A 78 9.90 -16.39 10.55
CA ARG A 78 10.62 -15.13 10.36
C ARG A 78 10.49 -14.25 11.60
N LYS A 79 11.53 -13.46 11.90
CA LYS A 79 11.49 -12.47 12.99
C LYS A 79 10.39 -11.43 12.70
N PRO A 80 9.61 -11.02 13.72
CA PRO A 80 8.62 -9.97 13.57
C PRO A 80 9.22 -8.69 12.98
N LEU A 81 8.47 -8.06 12.08
CA LEU A 81 8.81 -6.80 11.45
C LEU A 81 8.23 -5.66 12.28
N THR A 82 9.00 -5.17 13.25
CA THR A 82 8.54 -4.21 14.26
C THR A 82 8.56 -2.74 13.82
N GLN A 83 8.98 -2.45 12.58
CA GLN A 83 9.22 -1.07 12.17
C GLN A 83 7.96 -0.42 11.59
N GLN A 84 7.59 0.75 12.12
CA GLN A 84 6.38 1.50 11.71
C GLN A 84 6.37 1.84 10.21
N TYR A 85 7.53 1.94 9.57
CA TYR A 85 7.61 2.30 8.15
C TYR A 85 7.06 1.21 7.22
N TRP A 86 6.90 -0.05 7.64
CA TRP A 86 6.44 -1.12 6.75
C TRP A 86 5.03 -0.88 6.23
N VAL A 87 4.13 -0.37 7.08
CA VAL A 87 2.75 -0.03 6.70
C VAL A 87 2.76 1.06 5.64
N ARG A 88 3.50 2.13 5.89
CA ARG A 88 3.64 3.26 4.97
C ARG A 88 4.26 2.83 3.63
N ASP A 89 5.38 2.12 3.68
CA ASP A 89 6.11 1.67 2.48
C ASP A 89 5.26 0.69 1.66
N PHE A 90 4.54 -0.21 2.34
CA PHE A 90 3.62 -1.13 1.67
C PHE A 90 2.39 -0.41 1.10
N THR A 91 1.89 0.64 1.76
CA THR A 91 0.83 1.49 1.21
C THR A 91 1.29 2.16 -0.08
N ASP A 92 2.51 2.71 -0.09
CA ASP A 92 3.12 3.28 -1.31
C ASP A 92 3.27 2.22 -2.40
N TYR A 93 3.64 0.99 -2.04
CA TYR A 93 3.73 -0.14 -2.96
C TYR A 93 2.38 -0.53 -3.56
N VAL A 94 1.32 -0.65 -2.74
CA VAL A 94 -0.04 -0.94 -3.22
C VAL A 94 -0.49 0.15 -4.19
N LEU A 95 -0.38 1.42 -3.82
CA LEU A 95 -0.77 2.54 -4.68
C LEU A 95 0.02 2.57 -6.00
N HIS A 96 1.32 2.24 -5.94
CA HIS A 96 2.14 2.14 -7.14
C HIS A 96 1.64 1.05 -8.10
N ASN A 97 1.25 -0.11 -7.59
CA ASN A 97 0.76 -1.22 -8.42
C ASN A 97 -0.69 -1.05 -8.89
N VAL A 98 -1.54 -0.34 -8.13
CA VAL A 98 -2.95 -0.13 -8.47
C VAL A 98 -3.10 1.00 -9.49
N TYR A 99 -2.45 2.14 -9.23
CA TYR A 99 -2.67 3.36 -10.02
C TYR A 99 -1.57 3.66 -11.02
N GLU A 100 -0.50 2.82 -11.05
CA GLU A 100 0.67 2.99 -11.91
C GLU A 100 1.00 4.47 -12.14
N PRO A 101 1.43 5.21 -11.10
CA PRO A 101 1.94 6.55 -11.35
C PRO A 101 3.17 6.32 -12.23
N LYS A 102 3.00 6.48 -13.56
CA LYS A 102 4.10 6.44 -14.52
C LYS A 102 5.20 7.25 -13.89
N LEU A 103 6.31 6.58 -13.58
CA LEU A 103 7.52 7.25 -13.14
C LEU A 103 7.85 8.22 -14.28
N ASN A 104 7.51 9.49 -14.09
CA ASN A 104 8.09 10.56 -14.88
C ASN A 104 9.56 10.56 -14.47
N ILE A 105 10.33 9.73 -15.15
CA ILE A 105 11.77 9.84 -15.20
C ILE A 105 12.01 11.06 -16.10
N PRO A 106 12.57 12.17 -15.56
CA PRO A 106 12.98 13.30 -16.39
C PRO A 106 14.06 12.89 -17.40
#